data_AF-A0AA35NWG3-F1
#
_entry.id   AF-A0AA35NWG3-F1
#
_cell.length_a   1.000
_cell.length_b   1.000
_cell.length_c   1.000
_cell.angle_alpha   90.00
_cell.angle_beta   90.00
_cell.angle_gamma   90.00
#
_symmetry.space_group_name_H-M   'P 1'
#
loop_
_entity.id
_entity.type
_entity.pdbx_description
1 polymer ?
#
loop_
_entity_poly.entity_id
_entity_poly.type
_entity_poly.pdbx_seq_one_letter_code
_entity_poly.pdbx_strand_id
1 'polypeptide(L)'
;MDVGPLGKNITKCKEFSCLEPSSDNCSDEQALLCDFKAKRKHLCDSLLETQGATDAKKQLQSLLALLDDLVALMPSGNKEQGHRFVTEMMETVEVLLRVLAFALPKNTVSTGSSNGTELTMDIRTAGNQSQSPAWLLQDSIQMKLNWEAASKEGEALGLAGLLSYHRLGPILADAHVEGKEWERVGKSPQCAQVPGKPNYEVLSTVASAFVGHNETTALRAPVFFNFSHRTAESKPDLQVICAFWKPVNGSGHWSQEGCKLLDTSTDTSTHCQCDHLTSFAVLMAFYDVEDWGLDIITKIGLVVSLICLFLSILTFLFCRAIRGIRTTIHLHLCLALFVGYVIFLMGAGNTGNQTTCAVVAGLLHFFFLSVFCWMLLEGMELYLMVVKVFNTHSLRHWHIFLVGYGIPAIVVGISAAVNSEGYGNLRNCWLKMDKGFLWSFLGPVALIIMLNAVVFVVTVWKLSQKFADINPDMSKLKKQRVLTITAIAQLCILGTTWVFGLFQFSNQTLVMSYIFTILNSLQGLFIFLLHCLLKKQVRDDYYRWFCKDKHGKPHSSDKYSNFSSTVGSNTLQAPSTLKESGI
;
A
#
# COMPACT_ATOMS: atom_id res chain seq x y z
N MET A 1 -69.49 8.92 -54.20
CA MET A 1 -70.18 9.63 -53.12
C MET A 1 -70.88 8.58 -52.28
N ASP A 2 -70.48 8.19 -51.08
CA ASP A 2 -69.25 8.32 -50.31
C ASP A 2 -69.20 7.07 -49.43
N VAL A 3 -68.02 6.47 -49.30
CA VAL A 3 -67.78 5.26 -48.52
C VAL A 3 -67.30 5.69 -47.14
N GLY A 4 -68.07 5.42 -46.07
CA GLY A 4 -67.56 5.46 -44.69
C GLY A 4 -66.81 4.16 -44.34
N PRO A 5 -66.46 3.90 -43.06
CA PRO A 5 -66.01 4.80 -41.99
C PRO A 5 -64.63 4.36 -41.43
N LEU A 6 -63.88 5.23 -40.76
CA LEU A 6 -62.75 4.79 -39.92
C LEU A 6 -62.60 5.66 -38.66
N GLY A 7 -63.31 5.28 -37.61
CA GLY A 7 -62.84 5.47 -36.24
C GLY A 7 -61.99 4.26 -35.84
N LYS A 8 -60.78 4.48 -35.32
CA LYS A 8 -60.05 3.53 -34.47
C LYS A 8 -58.90 4.24 -33.74
N ASN A 9 -59.14 4.46 -32.45
CA ASN A 9 -58.22 4.30 -31.32
C ASN A 9 -56.76 4.71 -31.53
N ILE A 10 -56.43 5.94 -31.10
CA ILE A 10 -55.10 6.22 -30.53
C ILE A 10 -55.04 5.42 -29.22
N THR A 11 -54.44 4.23 -29.30
CA THR A 11 -54.22 3.37 -28.14
C THR A 11 -53.29 4.08 -27.17
N LYS A 12 -53.82 4.32 -25.96
CA LYS A 12 -53.18 4.79 -24.73
C LYS A 12 -51.65 4.72 -24.73
N CYS A 13 -50.98 5.86 -24.55
CA CYS A 13 -49.67 5.85 -23.89
C CYS A 13 -49.82 5.03 -22.61
N LYS A 14 -49.00 4.00 -22.40
CA LYS A 14 -48.83 3.44 -21.06
C LYS A 14 -48.47 4.61 -20.15
N GLU A 15 -49.32 4.87 -19.17
CA GLU A 15 -49.12 5.89 -18.16
C GLU A 15 -47.79 5.60 -17.47
N PHE A 16 -46.77 6.41 -17.76
CA PHE A 16 -45.49 6.31 -17.09
C PHE A 16 -45.68 6.97 -15.72
N SER A 17 -46.13 6.20 -14.74
CA SER A 17 -46.36 6.73 -13.39
C SER A 17 -45.03 6.93 -12.68
N CYS A 18 -44.67 8.18 -12.37
CA CYS A 18 -43.58 8.48 -11.45
C CYS A 18 -43.94 7.83 -10.10
N LEU A 19 -43.26 6.74 -9.72
CA LEU A 19 -43.51 6.02 -8.47
C LEU A 19 -43.39 6.97 -7.27
N GLU A 20 -44.42 7.02 -6.43
CA GLU A 20 -44.35 7.75 -5.16
C GLU A 20 -43.18 7.22 -4.32
N PRO A 21 -42.42 8.09 -3.66
CA PRO A 21 -41.38 7.64 -2.75
C PRO A 21 -42.03 6.78 -1.66
N SER A 22 -41.54 5.54 -1.47
CA SER A 22 -41.92 4.77 -0.28
C SER A 22 -41.55 5.60 0.94
N SER A 23 -42.51 5.81 1.83
CA SER A 23 -42.33 6.54 3.09
C SER A 23 -41.57 5.69 4.10
N ASP A 24 -40.37 5.24 3.74
CA ASP A 24 -39.49 4.58 4.68
C ASP A 24 -38.84 5.66 5.56
N ASN A 25 -38.90 5.50 6.89
CA ASN A 25 -38.28 6.41 7.85
C ASN A 25 -36.80 6.61 7.51
N CYS A 26 -36.44 7.76 6.93
CA CYS A 26 -35.04 8.09 6.62
C CYS A 26 -34.26 8.24 7.93
N SER A 27 -33.31 7.33 8.17
CA SER A 27 -32.27 7.50 9.19
C SER A 27 -31.17 8.44 8.66
N ASP A 28 -30.36 9.02 9.55
CA ASP A 28 -29.22 9.87 9.18
C ASP A 28 -28.24 9.15 8.23
N GLU A 29 -28.18 7.82 8.27
CA GLU A 29 -27.34 6.98 7.41
C GLU A 29 -27.86 6.81 5.96
N GLN A 30 -29.10 7.20 5.65
CA GLN A 30 -29.72 7.06 4.31
C GLN A 30 -30.09 8.41 3.65
N ALA A 31 -29.66 9.52 4.23
CA ALA A 31 -30.05 10.87 3.81
C ALA A 31 -29.83 11.15 2.32
N LEU A 32 -28.73 10.66 1.74
CA LEU A 32 -28.36 10.91 0.34
C LEU A 32 -29.24 10.12 -0.65
N LEU A 33 -29.59 8.88 -0.29
CA LEU A 33 -30.56 8.09 -1.05
C LEU A 33 -31.96 8.72 -0.99
N CYS A 34 -32.35 9.23 0.18
CA CYS A 34 -33.61 9.96 0.34
C CYS A 34 -33.64 11.29 -0.46
N ASP A 35 -32.55 12.06 -0.46
CA ASP A 35 -32.42 13.28 -1.27
C ASP A 35 -32.52 12.98 -2.77
N PHE A 36 -31.87 11.91 -3.22
CA PHE A 36 -32.00 11.45 -4.61
C PHE A 36 -33.43 11.03 -4.95
N LYS A 37 -34.07 10.24 -4.09
CA LYS A 37 -35.49 9.84 -4.27
C LYS A 37 -36.42 11.05 -4.33
N ALA A 38 -36.18 12.08 -3.52
CA ALA A 38 -36.95 13.32 -3.55
C ALA A 38 -36.74 14.10 -4.85
N LYS A 39 -35.48 14.26 -5.29
CA LYS A 39 -35.12 14.92 -6.55
C LYS A 39 -35.62 14.16 -7.78
N ARG A 40 -35.66 12.83 -7.74
CA ARG A 40 -36.20 11.96 -8.80
C ARG A 40 -37.62 12.36 -9.19
N LYS A 41 -38.50 12.59 -8.20
CA LYS A 41 -39.90 12.98 -8.45
C LYS A 41 -39.98 14.30 -9.20
N HIS A 42 -39.31 15.33 -8.68
CA HIS A 42 -39.26 16.65 -9.31
C HIS A 42 -38.72 16.59 -10.75
N LEU A 43 -37.69 15.77 -10.97
CA LEU A 43 -37.11 15.58 -12.29
C LEU A 43 -38.07 14.87 -13.24
N CYS A 44 -38.72 13.78 -12.78
CA CYS A 44 -39.73 13.06 -13.55
C CYS A 44 -40.91 13.96 -13.96
N ASP A 45 -41.42 14.77 -13.03
CA ASP A 45 -42.52 15.72 -13.28
C ASP A 45 -42.10 16.79 -14.31
N SER A 46 -40.91 17.39 -14.15
CA SER A 46 -40.37 18.36 -15.11
C SER A 46 -40.14 17.76 -16.50
N LEU A 47 -39.80 16.47 -16.59
CA LEU A 47 -39.59 15.77 -17.85
C LEU A 47 -40.89 15.50 -18.60
N LEU A 48 -41.98 15.19 -17.87
CA LEU A 48 -43.31 15.02 -18.46
C LEU A 48 -43.86 16.32 -19.05
N GLU A 49 -43.45 17.48 -18.52
CA GLU A 49 -43.86 18.81 -19.00
C GLU A 49 -42.99 19.34 -20.16
N THR A 50 -41.89 18.66 -20.50
CA THR A 50 -40.91 19.13 -21.50
C THR A 50 -41.52 19.20 -22.90
N GLN A 51 -41.59 20.40 -23.48
CA GLN A 51 -42.10 20.61 -24.85
C GLN A 51 -40.96 20.92 -25.83
N GLY A 52 -40.65 19.94 -26.68
CA GLY A 52 -39.74 20.10 -27.83
C GLY A 52 -38.28 19.71 -27.57
N ALA A 53 -37.57 19.46 -28.67
CA ALA A 53 -36.24 18.84 -28.68
C ALA A 53 -35.14 19.66 -27.96
N THR A 54 -35.23 20.99 -27.99
CA THR A 54 -34.20 21.86 -27.38
C THR A 54 -34.29 21.83 -25.85
N ASP A 55 -35.51 21.78 -25.32
CA ASP A 55 -35.74 21.70 -23.89
C ASP A 55 -35.33 20.34 -23.33
N ALA A 56 -35.67 19.26 -24.06
CA ALA A 56 -35.24 17.90 -23.73
C ALA A 56 -33.70 17.75 -23.67
N LYS A 57 -32.95 18.39 -24.60
CA LYS A 57 -31.48 18.35 -24.56
C LYS A 57 -30.90 19.08 -23.36
N LYS A 58 -31.51 20.19 -22.92
CA LYS A 58 -31.09 20.92 -21.71
C LYS A 58 -31.36 20.10 -20.44
N GLN A 59 -32.55 19.49 -20.36
CA GLN A 59 -32.90 18.60 -19.25
C GLN A 59 -31.93 17.42 -19.16
N LEU A 60 -31.53 16.86 -20.31
CA LEU A 60 -30.54 15.80 -20.36
C LEU A 60 -29.18 16.21 -19.78
N GLN A 61 -28.68 17.39 -20.15
CA GLN A 61 -27.44 17.93 -19.59
C GLN A 61 -27.56 18.17 -18.08
N SER A 62 -28.70 18.70 -17.62
CA SER A 62 -28.96 18.92 -16.19
C SER A 62 -29.01 17.61 -15.42
N LEU A 63 -29.61 16.55 -15.99
CA LEU A 63 -29.62 15.21 -15.40
C LEU A 63 -28.20 14.67 -15.26
N LEU A 64 -27.36 14.73 -16.31
CA LEU A 64 -25.98 14.24 -16.23
C LEU A 64 -25.13 14.99 -15.20
N ALA A 65 -25.28 16.31 -15.11
CA ALA A 65 -24.58 17.12 -14.10
C ALA A 65 -25.01 16.73 -12.68
N LEU A 66 -26.31 16.54 -12.45
CA LEU A 66 -26.85 16.10 -11.16
C LEU A 66 -26.33 14.71 -10.75
N LEU A 67 -26.18 13.78 -11.71
CA LEU A 67 -25.59 12.47 -11.44
C LEU A 67 -24.15 12.59 -10.98
N ASP A 68 -23.36 13.43 -11.65
CA ASP A 68 -21.98 13.66 -11.26
C ASP A 68 -21.87 14.26 -9.86
N ASP A 69 -22.71 15.22 -9.50
CA ASP A 69 -22.74 15.82 -8.17
C ASP A 69 -23.10 14.81 -7.09
N LEU A 70 -24.10 13.96 -7.34
CA LEU A 70 -24.50 12.91 -6.40
C LEU A 70 -23.41 11.87 -6.18
N VAL A 71 -22.74 11.45 -7.25
CA VAL A 71 -21.61 10.51 -7.16
C VAL A 71 -20.45 11.14 -6.39
N ALA A 72 -20.22 12.45 -6.50
CA ALA A 72 -19.16 13.15 -5.76
C ALA A 72 -19.43 13.29 -4.25
N LEU A 73 -20.70 13.36 -3.85
CA LEU A 73 -21.10 13.50 -2.43
C LEU A 73 -21.03 12.18 -1.65
N MET A 74 -20.82 11.04 -2.33
CA MET A 74 -20.79 9.74 -1.68
C MET A 74 -19.54 9.54 -0.82
N PRO A 75 -19.69 9.38 0.52
CA PRO A 75 -18.55 9.15 1.39
C PRO A 75 -17.96 7.75 1.15
N SER A 76 -16.63 7.67 0.97
CA SER A 76 -15.87 6.43 0.76
C SER A 76 -15.93 5.42 1.92
N GLY A 77 -16.67 5.69 2.99
CA GLY A 77 -16.62 4.95 4.26
C GLY A 77 -17.54 3.72 4.34
N ASN A 78 -18.73 3.75 3.73
CA ASN A 78 -19.70 2.64 3.83
C ASN A 78 -20.04 2.06 2.44
N LYS A 79 -19.33 1.01 2.04
CA LYS A 79 -19.41 0.42 0.69
C LYS A 79 -20.78 -0.18 0.37
N GLU A 80 -21.43 -0.80 1.36
CA GLU A 80 -22.73 -1.44 1.14
C GLU A 80 -23.82 -0.40 0.81
N GLN A 81 -23.83 0.74 1.51
CA GLN A 81 -24.70 1.87 1.17
C GLN A 81 -24.37 2.44 -0.21
N GLY A 82 -23.07 2.49 -0.56
CA GLY A 82 -22.59 2.82 -1.90
C GLY A 82 -23.22 1.97 -2.99
N HIS A 83 -23.15 0.65 -2.83
CA HIS A 83 -23.67 -0.31 -3.79
C HIS A 83 -25.19 -0.20 -3.94
N ARG A 84 -25.94 -0.04 -2.83
CA ARG A 84 -27.39 0.18 -2.88
C ARG A 84 -27.77 1.46 -3.61
N PHE A 85 -27.09 2.56 -3.27
CA PHE A 85 -27.34 3.86 -3.89
C PHE A 85 -27.11 3.83 -5.40
N VAL A 86 -25.95 3.31 -5.83
CA VAL A 86 -25.60 3.24 -7.25
C VAL A 86 -26.57 2.33 -8.01
N THR A 87 -27.00 1.22 -7.41
CA THR A 87 -27.99 0.32 -8.02
C THR A 87 -29.30 1.04 -8.29
N GLU A 88 -29.88 1.68 -7.27
CA GLU A 88 -31.15 2.41 -7.42
C GLU A 88 -31.01 3.62 -8.37
N MET A 89 -29.84 4.28 -8.35
CA MET A 89 -29.52 5.38 -9.26
C MET A 89 -29.51 4.92 -10.72
N MET A 90 -28.79 3.84 -11.06
CA MET A 90 -28.71 3.32 -12.43
C MET A 90 -30.08 2.94 -12.97
N GLU A 91 -30.89 2.22 -12.17
CA GLU A 91 -32.26 1.85 -12.55
C GLU A 91 -33.15 3.09 -12.78
N THR A 92 -33.06 4.07 -11.89
CA THR A 92 -33.81 5.33 -12.00
C THR A 92 -33.42 6.12 -13.25
N VAL A 93 -32.12 6.24 -13.52
CA VAL A 93 -31.59 7.00 -14.66
C VAL A 93 -32.03 6.37 -15.98
N GLU A 94 -31.93 5.05 -16.09
CA GLU A 94 -32.37 4.33 -17.28
C GLU A 94 -33.84 4.61 -17.61
N VAL A 95 -34.71 4.57 -16.59
CA VAL A 95 -36.14 4.89 -16.69
C VAL A 95 -36.36 6.33 -17.18
N LEU A 96 -35.66 7.31 -16.61
CA LEU A 96 -35.76 8.72 -17.01
C LEU A 96 -35.27 8.98 -18.45
N LEU A 97 -34.17 8.32 -18.85
CA LEU A 97 -33.62 8.45 -20.19
C LEU A 97 -34.54 7.90 -21.27
N ARG A 98 -35.25 6.80 -20.99
CA ARG A 98 -36.28 6.25 -21.88
C ARG A 98 -37.43 7.24 -22.10
N VAL A 99 -37.87 7.94 -21.06
CA VAL A 99 -38.91 8.99 -21.17
C VAL A 99 -38.41 10.16 -22.02
N LEU A 100 -37.20 10.63 -21.75
CA LEU A 100 -36.57 11.73 -22.49
C LEU A 100 -36.39 11.43 -23.98
N ALA A 101 -36.11 10.17 -24.34
CA ALA A 101 -35.96 9.75 -25.73
C ALA A 101 -37.22 10.00 -26.59
N PHE A 102 -38.41 10.04 -25.99
CA PHE A 102 -39.63 10.36 -26.75
C PHE A 102 -39.65 11.82 -27.24
N ALA A 103 -39.15 12.75 -26.41
CA ALA A 103 -39.09 14.19 -26.70
C ALA A 103 -37.89 14.61 -27.56
N LEU A 104 -36.88 13.73 -27.69
CA LEU A 104 -35.68 13.97 -28.49
C LEU A 104 -35.90 13.76 -29.99
N PRO A 105 -35.07 14.42 -30.84
CA PRO A 105 -35.12 14.25 -32.29
C PRO A 105 -34.81 12.81 -32.68
N LYS A 106 -35.38 12.36 -33.80
CA LYS A 106 -35.23 10.97 -34.30
C LYS A 106 -33.93 10.81 -35.09
N ASN A 107 -32.82 10.93 -34.37
CA ASN A 107 -31.46 10.79 -34.86
C ASN A 107 -30.54 10.38 -33.71
N THR A 108 -29.23 10.31 -34.00
CA THR A 108 -28.23 10.11 -32.96
C THR A 108 -28.01 11.40 -32.16
N VAL A 109 -28.15 11.31 -30.85
CA VAL A 109 -27.95 12.39 -29.88
C VAL A 109 -26.80 12.00 -28.96
N SER A 110 -25.76 12.84 -28.88
CA SER A 110 -24.67 12.71 -27.91
C SER A 110 -24.58 13.95 -27.02
N THR A 111 -24.31 13.72 -25.73
CA THR A 111 -24.05 14.78 -24.77
C THR A 111 -23.20 14.24 -23.61
N GLY A 112 -22.53 15.13 -22.89
CA GLY A 112 -21.72 14.77 -21.73
C GLY A 112 -21.72 15.89 -20.70
N SER A 113 -21.31 15.53 -19.49
CA SER A 113 -21.11 16.44 -18.38
C SER A 113 -19.63 16.79 -18.22
N SER A 114 -19.33 17.94 -17.59
CA SER A 114 -17.95 18.39 -17.34
C SER A 114 -17.13 17.44 -16.46
N ASN A 115 -17.79 16.57 -15.69
CA ASN A 115 -17.15 15.62 -14.79
C ASN A 115 -17.00 14.20 -15.39
N GLY A 116 -17.26 14.04 -16.69
CA GLY A 116 -16.92 12.83 -17.46
C GLY A 116 -18.07 11.85 -17.69
N THR A 117 -19.28 12.06 -17.19
CA THR A 117 -20.43 11.22 -17.57
C THR A 117 -20.87 11.53 -19.01
N GLU A 118 -20.93 10.52 -19.88
CA GLU A 118 -21.28 10.68 -21.30
C GLU A 118 -22.48 9.82 -21.70
N LEU A 119 -23.36 10.37 -22.53
CA LEU A 119 -24.56 9.72 -23.03
C LEU A 119 -24.66 9.85 -24.55
N THR A 120 -24.85 8.71 -25.20
CA THR A 120 -25.13 8.62 -26.64
C THR A 120 -26.40 7.79 -26.84
N MET A 121 -27.36 8.28 -27.62
CA MET A 121 -28.61 7.60 -27.95
C MET A 121 -28.82 7.61 -29.47
N ASP A 122 -29.24 6.49 -30.05
CA ASP A 122 -29.72 6.40 -31.44
C ASP A 122 -31.23 6.08 -31.43
N ILE A 123 -32.02 6.96 -32.03
CA ILE A 123 -33.48 6.93 -31.98
C ILE A 123 -34.02 6.83 -33.40
N ARG A 124 -34.74 5.75 -33.72
CA ARG A 124 -35.28 5.46 -35.06
C ARG A 124 -36.78 5.23 -35.06
N THR A 125 -37.47 5.59 -36.14
CA THR A 125 -38.91 5.33 -36.31
C THR A 125 -39.18 3.90 -36.80
N ALA A 126 -40.34 3.36 -36.44
CA ALA A 126 -40.82 2.07 -36.95
C ALA A 126 -40.82 2.06 -38.50
N GLY A 127 -40.12 1.09 -39.11
CA GLY A 127 -40.00 0.93 -40.57
C GLY A 127 -38.64 1.26 -41.19
N ASN A 128 -37.78 2.03 -40.51
CA ASN A 128 -36.42 2.35 -40.98
C ASN A 128 -35.32 1.50 -40.30
N GLN A 129 -35.72 0.34 -39.78
CA GLN A 129 -34.95 -0.46 -38.83
C GLN A 129 -34.01 -1.49 -39.48
N SER A 130 -34.04 -1.64 -40.81
CA SER A 130 -33.70 -2.91 -41.45
C SER A 130 -32.38 -2.98 -42.24
N GLN A 131 -31.39 -2.08 -42.10
CA GLN A 131 -30.13 -2.26 -42.87
C GLN A 131 -28.80 -2.07 -42.13
N SER A 132 -28.72 -1.33 -41.01
CA SER A 132 -27.43 -1.16 -40.31
C SER A 132 -27.56 -1.24 -38.79
N PRO A 133 -26.65 -1.94 -38.09
CA PRO A 133 -26.64 -2.01 -36.63
C PRO A 133 -26.44 -0.62 -36.01
N ALA A 134 -26.94 -0.42 -34.79
CA ALA A 134 -26.67 0.77 -34.00
C ALA A 134 -25.21 0.75 -33.54
N TRP A 135 -24.48 1.82 -33.85
CA TRP A 135 -23.10 2.04 -33.40
C TRP A 135 -23.07 3.28 -32.53
N LEU A 136 -22.88 3.10 -31.21
CA LEU A 136 -22.77 4.20 -30.25
C LEU A 136 -21.30 4.33 -29.85
N LEU A 137 -20.73 5.50 -30.09
CA LEU A 137 -19.31 5.80 -29.83
C LEU A 137 -19.19 6.85 -28.72
N GLN A 138 -18.30 6.57 -27.77
CA GLN A 138 -17.88 7.45 -26.67
C GLN A 138 -16.36 7.36 -26.51
N ASP A 139 -15.77 8.18 -25.65
CA ASP A 139 -14.31 8.28 -25.51
C ASP A 139 -13.68 6.99 -24.97
N SER A 140 -14.31 6.35 -23.98
CA SER A 140 -13.81 5.15 -23.30
C SER A 140 -14.50 3.86 -23.72
N ILE A 141 -15.60 3.93 -24.48
CA ILE A 141 -16.41 2.77 -24.82
C ILE A 141 -17.09 2.90 -26.19
N GLN A 142 -17.18 1.77 -26.89
CA GLN A 142 -17.96 1.63 -28.11
C GLN A 142 -18.97 0.49 -27.94
N MET A 143 -20.21 0.71 -28.39
CA MET A 143 -21.26 -0.31 -28.37
C MET A 143 -21.79 -0.55 -29.78
N LYS A 144 -21.90 -1.82 -30.15
CA LYS A 144 -22.54 -2.27 -31.38
C LYS A 144 -23.71 -3.19 -31.04
N LEU A 145 -24.90 -2.81 -31.50
CA LEU A 145 -26.16 -3.51 -31.23
C LEU A 145 -26.95 -3.74 -32.52
N ASN A 146 -27.49 -4.94 -32.72
CA ASN A 146 -28.41 -5.21 -33.83
C ASN A 146 -29.84 -4.73 -33.47
N TRP A 147 -30.55 -4.10 -34.40
CA TRP A 147 -31.90 -3.58 -34.16
C TRP A 147 -32.93 -4.67 -33.82
N GLU A 148 -32.66 -5.93 -34.15
CA GLU A 148 -33.43 -7.08 -33.67
C GLU A 148 -33.44 -7.21 -32.12
N ALA A 149 -32.44 -6.65 -31.45
CA ALA A 149 -32.31 -6.65 -30.00
C ALA A 149 -32.91 -5.40 -29.32
N ALA A 150 -33.12 -4.30 -30.06
CA ALA A 150 -33.63 -3.02 -29.55
C ALA A 150 -35.06 -2.67 -30.01
N SER A 151 -35.58 -3.39 -31.00
CA SER A 151 -36.90 -3.15 -31.58
C SER A 151 -37.84 -4.30 -31.27
N LYS A 152 -39.06 -3.97 -30.83
CA LYS A 152 -40.14 -4.92 -30.64
C LYS A 152 -41.28 -4.62 -31.62
N GLU A 153 -41.88 -5.69 -32.16
CA GLU A 153 -43.05 -5.57 -33.04
C GLU A 153 -44.19 -4.81 -32.35
N GLY A 154 -44.67 -3.74 -32.98
CA GLY A 154 -45.75 -2.90 -32.48
C GLY A 154 -45.30 -1.63 -31.73
N GLU A 155 -44.00 -1.43 -31.48
CA GLU A 155 -43.49 -0.17 -30.94
C GLU A 155 -43.26 0.88 -32.04
N ALA A 156 -43.70 2.11 -31.79
CA ALA A 156 -43.58 3.22 -32.74
C ALA A 156 -42.14 3.75 -32.90
N LEU A 157 -41.27 3.46 -31.92
CA LEU A 157 -39.92 4.01 -31.77
C LEU A 157 -38.93 2.92 -31.37
N GLY A 158 -37.84 2.78 -32.11
CA GLY A 158 -36.66 2.04 -31.69
C GLY A 158 -35.68 2.98 -30.98
N LEU A 159 -35.17 2.56 -29.84
CA LEU A 159 -34.21 3.29 -29.02
C LEU A 159 -33.06 2.38 -28.65
N ALA A 160 -31.82 2.85 -28.85
CA ALA A 160 -30.62 2.27 -28.27
C ALA A 160 -29.84 3.39 -27.57
N GLY A 161 -29.50 3.22 -26.30
CA GLY A 161 -28.77 4.19 -25.50
C GLY A 161 -27.57 3.58 -24.80
N LEU A 162 -26.50 4.38 -24.68
CA LEU A 162 -25.27 4.06 -23.97
C LEU A 162 -24.89 5.23 -23.07
N LEU A 163 -24.77 4.96 -21.77
CA LEU A 163 -24.39 5.91 -20.74
C LEU A 163 -23.11 5.42 -20.05
N SER A 164 -22.03 6.20 -20.04
CA SER A 164 -20.79 5.85 -19.34
C SER A 164 -20.55 6.74 -18.13
N TYR A 165 -20.12 6.13 -17.04
CA TYR A 165 -19.81 6.78 -15.78
C TYR A 165 -18.33 6.62 -15.44
N HIS A 166 -17.62 7.74 -15.32
CA HIS A 166 -16.19 7.75 -15.02
C HIS A 166 -15.87 7.53 -13.52
N ARG A 167 -16.79 7.88 -12.61
CA ARG A 167 -16.52 7.88 -11.15
C ARG A 167 -17.14 6.73 -10.37
N LEU A 168 -17.82 5.80 -11.02
CA LEU A 168 -18.48 4.68 -10.34
C LEU A 168 -17.54 3.51 -10.00
N GLY A 169 -16.42 3.35 -10.71
CA GLY A 169 -15.47 2.25 -10.49
C GLY A 169 -15.03 2.08 -9.03
N PRO A 170 -14.53 3.14 -8.35
CA PRO A 170 -14.13 3.06 -6.94
C PRO A 170 -15.28 2.76 -5.97
N ILE A 171 -16.51 3.17 -6.30
CA ILE A 171 -17.69 2.95 -5.43
C ILE A 171 -18.15 1.49 -5.53
N LEU A 172 -18.10 0.91 -6.72
CA LEU A 172 -18.48 -0.47 -6.99
C LEU A 172 -17.34 -1.48 -6.75
N ALA A 173 -16.19 -1.02 -6.25
CA ALA A 173 -15.11 -1.89 -5.82
C ALA A 173 -15.53 -2.74 -4.60
N ASP A 174 -14.87 -3.89 -4.43
CA ASP A 174 -15.09 -4.86 -3.35
C ASP A 174 -16.50 -5.46 -3.24
N ALA A 175 -17.39 -5.20 -4.20
CA ALA A 175 -18.62 -5.96 -4.38
C ALA A 175 -18.31 -7.44 -4.70
N HIS A 176 -19.23 -8.34 -4.38
CA HIS A 176 -19.11 -9.75 -4.74
C HIS A 176 -19.01 -9.92 -6.27
N VAL A 177 -18.23 -10.90 -6.74
CA VAL A 177 -18.13 -11.25 -8.16
C VAL A 177 -18.51 -12.71 -8.32
N GLU A 178 -19.42 -12.99 -9.24
CA GLU A 178 -19.87 -14.34 -9.60
C GLU A 178 -19.43 -14.68 -11.03
N GLY A 179 -18.96 -15.90 -11.25
CA GLY A 179 -18.62 -16.36 -12.60
C GLY A 179 -17.51 -17.41 -12.67
N LYS A 180 -17.42 -18.11 -13.80
CA LYS A 180 -16.52 -19.25 -13.98
C LYS A 180 -15.06 -18.82 -14.06
N GLU A 181 -14.78 -17.72 -14.75
CA GLU A 181 -13.45 -17.14 -14.87
C GLU A 181 -13.00 -16.61 -13.50
N TRP A 182 -13.89 -15.95 -12.75
CA TRP A 182 -13.61 -15.50 -11.39
C TRP A 182 -13.30 -16.67 -10.44
N GLU A 183 -14.08 -17.74 -10.49
CA GLU A 183 -13.80 -18.96 -9.73
C GLU A 183 -12.51 -19.65 -10.16
N ARG A 184 -12.16 -19.60 -11.45
CA ARG A 184 -10.90 -20.17 -11.97
C ARG A 184 -9.70 -19.43 -11.42
N VAL A 185 -9.77 -18.10 -11.34
CA VAL A 185 -8.80 -17.30 -10.59
C VAL A 185 -8.81 -17.81 -9.15
N GLY A 186 -9.96 -17.86 -8.47
CA GLY A 186 -10.11 -18.37 -7.10
C GLY A 186 -9.54 -19.78 -6.79
N LYS A 187 -9.39 -20.63 -7.81
CA LYS A 187 -8.88 -22.01 -7.73
C LYS A 187 -7.45 -22.17 -8.26
N SER A 188 -6.77 -21.09 -8.69
CA SER A 188 -5.39 -21.15 -9.18
C SER A 188 -4.47 -21.72 -8.08
N PRO A 189 -3.77 -22.85 -8.34
CA PRO A 189 -3.00 -23.56 -7.32
C PRO A 189 -1.67 -22.86 -6.95
N GLN A 190 -1.31 -21.75 -7.60
CA GLN A 190 0.06 -21.25 -7.50
C GLN A 190 0.34 -20.24 -6.39
N CYS A 191 -0.59 -19.44 -5.86
CA CYS A 191 -0.24 -18.44 -4.85
C CYS A 191 -1.45 -17.95 -4.04
N ALA A 192 -1.97 -18.73 -3.09
CA ALA A 192 -3.05 -18.26 -2.20
C ALA A 192 -2.62 -18.30 -0.73
N GLN A 193 -2.59 -17.14 -0.05
CA GLN A 193 -2.53 -17.04 1.41
C GLN A 193 -3.83 -17.53 2.08
N VAL A 194 -4.97 -17.43 1.37
CA VAL A 194 -6.28 -17.96 1.77
C VAL A 194 -6.92 -18.59 0.52
N PRO A 195 -7.18 -19.91 0.50
CA PRO A 195 -7.88 -20.52 -0.62
C PRO A 195 -9.23 -19.84 -0.86
N GLY A 196 -9.47 -19.33 -2.08
CA GLY A 196 -10.82 -18.97 -2.55
C GLY A 196 -11.25 -17.49 -2.50
N LYS A 197 -10.36 -16.50 -2.33
CA LYS A 197 -10.71 -15.07 -2.50
C LYS A 197 -9.68 -14.28 -3.30
N PRO A 198 -9.79 -14.22 -4.64
CA PRO A 198 -8.99 -13.31 -5.45
C PRO A 198 -9.43 -11.86 -5.24
N ASN A 199 -8.55 -10.91 -5.56
CA ASN A 199 -8.84 -9.48 -5.56
C ASN A 199 -9.17 -9.01 -6.97
N TYR A 200 -9.90 -7.89 -7.08
CA TYR A 200 -10.13 -7.25 -8.36
C TYR A 200 -10.14 -5.73 -8.26
N GLU A 201 -9.90 -5.10 -9.40
CA GLU A 201 -10.09 -3.66 -9.61
C GLU A 201 -10.97 -3.45 -10.84
N VAL A 202 -11.81 -2.41 -10.84
CA VAL A 202 -12.60 -2.02 -12.01
C VAL A 202 -11.69 -1.26 -12.98
N LEU A 203 -11.36 -1.88 -14.11
CA LEU A 203 -10.35 -1.41 -15.06
C LEU A 203 -10.90 -0.39 -16.06
N SER A 204 -12.16 -0.53 -16.47
CA SER A 204 -12.84 0.38 -17.41
C SER A 204 -13.79 1.34 -16.70
N THR A 205 -14.31 2.32 -17.44
CA THR A 205 -15.52 3.05 -17.03
C THR A 205 -16.71 2.09 -16.95
N VAL A 206 -17.65 2.36 -16.04
CA VAL A 206 -18.89 1.59 -15.94
C VAL A 206 -19.87 2.12 -16.97
N ALA A 207 -20.47 1.26 -17.78
CA ALA A 207 -21.35 1.69 -18.88
C ALA A 207 -22.70 0.98 -18.85
N SER A 208 -23.79 1.74 -18.77
CA SER A 208 -25.16 1.25 -18.85
C SER A 208 -25.67 1.33 -20.28
N ALA A 209 -26.15 0.20 -20.79
CA ALA A 209 -26.78 0.11 -22.09
C ALA A 209 -28.28 -0.17 -21.92
N PHE A 210 -29.11 0.53 -22.70
CA PHE A 210 -30.58 0.42 -22.57
C PHE A 210 -31.28 0.57 -23.91
N VAL A 211 -32.54 0.10 -23.96
CA VAL A 211 -33.40 0.15 -25.15
C VAL A 211 -34.81 0.63 -24.78
N GLY A 212 -35.67 0.81 -25.77
CA GLY A 212 -37.04 1.31 -25.57
C GLY A 212 -37.95 0.40 -24.75
N HIS A 213 -37.69 -0.92 -24.75
CA HIS A 213 -38.52 -1.92 -24.07
C HIS A 213 -37.87 -2.49 -22.80
N ASN A 214 -38.66 -3.16 -21.96
CA ASN A 214 -38.19 -3.71 -20.68
C ASN A 214 -37.64 -5.15 -20.78
N GLU A 215 -37.83 -5.82 -21.92
CA GLU A 215 -37.36 -7.20 -22.13
C GLU A 215 -35.88 -7.24 -22.53
N THR A 216 -34.98 -7.00 -21.58
CA THR A 216 -33.54 -6.89 -21.84
C THR A 216 -32.71 -8.04 -21.29
N THR A 217 -33.32 -9.02 -20.63
CA THR A 217 -32.64 -10.11 -19.93
C THR A 217 -32.20 -11.28 -20.83
N ALA A 218 -32.75 -11.38 -22.05
CA ALA A 218 -32.41 -12.41 -23.02
C ALA A 218 -32.62 -11.87 -24.44
N LEU A 219 -31.58 -11.27 -25.02
CA LEU A 219 -31.63 -10.69 -26.35
C LEU A 219 -31.60 -11.76 -27.43
N ARG A 220 -32.34 -11.52 -28.52
CA ARG A 220 -32.33 -12.40 -29.70
C ARG A 220 -30.99 -12.37 -30.45
N ALA A 221 -30.28 -11.25 -30.37
CA ALA A 221 -28.97 -11.04 -30.96
C ALA A 221 -28.02 -10.47 -29.90
N PRO A 222 -26.74 -10.91 -29.85
CA PRO A 222 -25.78 -10.45 -28.86
C PRO A 222 -25.36 -9.00 -29.13
N VAL A 223 -24.92 -8.33 -28.07
CA VAL A 223 -24.40 -6.96 -28.08
C VAL A 223 -22.90 -7.01 -27.86
N PHE A 224 -22.18 -6.16 -28.60
CA PHE A 224 -20.73 -6.09 -28.54
C PHE A 224 -20.30 -4.77 -27.93
N PHE A 225 -19.42 -4.85 -26.95
CA PHE A 225 -18.79 -3.70 -26.29
C PHE A 225 -17.28 -3.73 -26.55
N ASN A 226 -16.71 -2.57 -26.82
CA ASN A 226 -15.27 -2.37 -26.88
C ASN A 226 -14.90 -1.31 -25.85
N PHE A 227 -14.21 -1.71 -24.79
CA PHE A 227 -13.76 -0.83 -23.71
C PHE A 227 -12.30 -0.46 -23.92
N SER A 228 -12.02 0.84 -23.96
CA SER A 228 -10.65 1.36 -23.93
C SER A 228 -10.24 1.62 -22.48
N HIS A 229 -9.12 1.05 -22.06
CA HIS A 229 -8.62 1.19 -20.69
C HIS A 229 -7.10 1.29 -20.65
N ARG A 230 -6.57 1.70 -19.50
CA ARG A 230 -5.12 1.74 -19.28
C ARG A 230 -4.56 0.31 -19.32
N THR A 231 -3.30 0.17 -19.74
CA THR A 231 -2.59 -1.10 -19.69
C THR A 231 -2.65 -1.66 -18.28
N ALA A 232 -3.19 -2.87 -18.14
CA ALA A 232 -3.25 -3.55 -16.86
C ALA A 232 -1.83 -3.76 -16.32
N GLU A 233 -1.61 -3.42 -15.06
CA GLU A 233 -0.32 -3.65 -14.42
C GLU A 233 -0.02 -5.15 -14.42
N SER A 234 1.23 -5.53 -14.74
CA SER A 234 1.65 -6.93 -14.76
C SER A 234 1.65 -7.48 -13.33
N LYS A 235 0.54 -8.09 -12.94
CA LYS A 235 0.40 -8.87 -11.70
C LYS A 235 0.42 -10.37 -12.03
N PRO A 236 0.93 -11.23 -11.14
CA PRO A 236 0.84 -12.68 -11.30
C PRO A 236 -0.63 -13.14 -11.37
N ASP A 237 -0.93 -14.11 -12.23
CA ASP A 237 -2.28 -14.65 -12.48
C ASP A 237 -3.34 -13.59 -12.85
N LEU A 238 -2.91 -12.46 -13.43
CA LEU A 238 -3.78 -11.42 -13.95
C LEU A 238 -4.76 -11.98 -14.99
N GLN A 239 -6.06 -11.80 -14.76
CA GLN A 239 -7.11 -12.09 -15.73
C GLN A 239 -8.06 -10.91 -15.89
N VAL A 240 -8.41 -10.63 -17.14
CA VAL A 240 -9.40 -9.63 -17.51
C VAL A 240 -10.75 -10.31 -17.66
N ILE A 241 -11.78 -9.72 -17.05
CA ILE A 241 -13.13 -10.26 -16.99
C ILE A 241 -14.12 -9.21 -17.51
N CYS A 242 -14.97 -9.61 -18.46
CA CYS A 242 -16.17 -8.85 -18.81
C CYS A 242 -17.27 -9.17 -17.79
N ALA A 243 -17.72 -8.16 -17.04
CA ALA A 243 -18.76 -8.33 -16.02
C ALA A 243 -19.88 -7.31 -16.18
N PHE A 244 -21.03 -7.64 -15.62
CA PHE A 244 -22.16 -6.73 -15.48
C PHE A 244 -22.65 -6.64 -14.05
N TRP A 245 -23.28 -5.52 -13.71
CA TRP A 245 -23.86 -5.27 -12.41
C TRP A 245 -25.24 -5.91 -12.32
N LYS A 246 -25.38 -6.93 -11.49
CA LYS A 246 -26.61 -7.68 -11.25
C LYS A 246 -27.30 -7.15 -9.98
N PRO A 247 -28.48 -6.50 -10.09
CA PRO A 247 -29.21 -6.02 -8.93
C PRO A 247 -29.83 -7.18 -8.14
N VAL A 248 -29.63 -7.21 -6.82
CA VAL A 248 -30.17 -8.22 -5.89
C VAL A 248 -30.59 -7.55 -4.57
N ASN A 249 -31.86 -7.70 -4.19
CA ASN A 249 -32.42 -7.24 -2.90
C ASN A 249 -32.11 -5.76 -2.57
N GLY A 250 -32.11 -4.88 -3.56
CA GLY A 250 -31.83 -3.44 -3.40
C GLY A 250 -30.34 -3.08 -3.30
N SER A 251 -29.43 -4.05 -3.39
CA SER A 251 -28.01 -3.87 -3.67
C SER A 251 -27.67 -4.48 -5.03
N GLY A 252 -26.39 -4.65 -5.35
CA GLY A 252 -25.97 -5.43 -6.50
C GLY A 252 -24.58 -6.03 -6.34
N HIS A 253 -24.22 -6.88 -7.30
CA HIS A 253 -22.93 -7.54 -7.37
C HIS A 253 -22.50 -7.71 -8.83
N TRP A 254 -21.22 -7.98 -9.08
CA TRP A 254 -20.73 -8.24 -10.42
C TRP A 254 -21.00 -9.69 -10.82
N SER A 255 -21.47 -9.92 -12.05
CA SER A 255 -21.68 -11.24 -12.61
C SER A 255 -21.10 -11.34 -14.02
N GLN A 256 -20.66 -12.55 -14.39
CA GLN A 256 -20.20 -12.90 -15.75
C GLN A 256 -21.29 -13.60 -16.56
N GLU A 257 -22.47 -13.85 -15.97
CA GLU A 257 -23.57 -14.54 -16.62
C GLU A 257 -23.98 -13.83 -17.92
N GLY A 258 -24.01 -14.56 -19.04
CA GLY A 258 -24.37 -14.00 -20.35
C GLY A 258 -23.29 -13.14 -21.03
N CYS A 259 -22.16 -12.88 -20.38
CA CYS A 259 -21.05 -12.08 -20.94
C CYS A 259 -19.80 -12.93 -21.18
N LYS A 260 -19.12 -12.69 -22.31
CA LYS A 260 -17.91 -13.39 -22.73
C LYS A 260 -16.85 -12.42 -23.23
N LEU A 261 -15.60 -12.67 -22.87
CA LEU A 261 -14.43 -12.00 -23.43
C LEU A 261 -14.15 -12.54 -24.85
N LEU A 262 -13.80 -11.65 -25.77
CA LEU A 262 -13.40 -12.01 -27.13
C LEU A 262 -11.87 -11.99 -27.29
N ASP A 263 -11.35 -12.94 -28.07
CA ASP A 263 -9.90 -13.13 -28.31
C ASP A 263 -9.24 -11.95 -29.06
N THR A 264 -10.03 -11.01 -29.60
CA THR A 264 -9.55 -9.77 -30.25
C THR A 264 -9.13 -8.69 -29.24
N SER A 265 -9.13 -9.00 -27.94
CA SER A 265 -8.71 -8.07 -26.89
C SER A 265 -7.20 -7.83 -26.92
N THR A 266 -6.80 -6.58 -26.71
CA THR A 266 -5.41 -6.13 -26.61
C THR A 266 -5.14 -5.62 -25.19
N ASP A 267 -3.87 -5.34 -24.86
CA ASP A 267 -3.49 -4.85 -23.53
C ASP A 267 -4.16 -3.51 -23.12
N THR A 268 -4.71 -2.77 -24.09
CA THR A 268 -5.34 -1.45 -23.90
C THR A 268 -6.82 -1.41 -24.30
N SER A 269 -7.35 -2.52 -24.83
CA SER A 269 -8.71 -2.58 -25.39
C SER A 269 -9.31 -3.96 -25.15
N THR A 270 -10.39 -4.02 -24.37
CA THR A 270 -11.10 -5.26 -24.06
C THR A 270 -12.41 -5.33 -24.85
N HIS A 271 -12.58 -6.42 -25.61
CA HIS A 271 -13.77 -6.68 -26.39
C HIS A 271 -14.68 -7.70 -25.68
N CYS A 272 -15.90 -7.30 -25.37
CA CYS A 272 -16.89 -8.11 -24.66
C CYS A 272 -18.11 -8.37 -25.54
N GLN A 273 -18.66 -9.59 -25.45
CA GLN A 273 -19.94 -9.97 -26.05
C GLN A 273 -20.91 -10.36 -24.94
N CYS A 274 -22.09 -9.72 -24.88
CA CYS A 274 -23.12 -10.02 -23.89
C CYS A 274 -24.48 -10.30 -24.57
N ASP A 275 -25.35 -11.07 -23.90
CA ASP A 275 -26.69 -11.45 -24.38
C ASP A 275 -27.84 -10.72 -23.67
N HIS A 276 -27.52 -9.71 -22.86
CA HIS A 276 -28.49 -8.86 -22.16
C HIS A 276 -28.05 -7.38 -22.17
N LEU A 277 -28.92 -6.48 -21.70
CA LEU A 277 -28.62 -5.07 -21.50
C LEU A 277 -28.82 -4.67 -20.05
N THR A 278 -27.74 -4.23 -19.42
CA THR A 278 -27.66 -3.77 -18.02
C THR A 278 -26.52 -2.74 -17.90
N SER A 279 -25.72 -2.80 -16.83
CA SER A 279 -24.54 -1.96 -16.62
C SER A 279 -23.27 -2.81 -16.61
N PHE A 280 -22.34 -2.53 -17.51
CA PHE A 280 -21.16 -3.35 -17.79
C PHE A 280 -19.87 -2.66 -17.36
N ALA A 281 -18.88 -3.47 -17.00
CA ALA A 281 -17.52 -3.02 -16.77
C ALA A 281 -16.51 -4.14 -17.03
N VAL A 282 -15.26 -3.76 -17.27
CA VAL A 282 -14.12 -4.67 -17.35
C VAL A 282 -13.46 -4.71 -15.97
N LEU A 283 -13.36 -5.90 -15.41
CA LEU A 283 -12.68 -6.16 -14.13
C LEU A 283 -11.30 -6.75 -14.38
N MET A 284 -10.32 -6.26 -13.63
CA MET A 284 -8.98 -6.81 -13.55
C MET A 284 -8.89 -7.67 -12.29
N ALA A 285 -8.97 -9.00 -12.43
CA ALA A 285 -8.82 -9.94 -11.33
C ALA A 285 -7.35 -10.37 -11.19
N PHE A 286 -6.85 -10.39 -9.96
CA PHE A 286 -5.47 -10.76 -9.65
C PHE A 286 -5.36 -11.40 -8.26
N TYR A 287 -4.26 -12.12 -8.03
CA TYR A 287 -3.85 -12.48 -6.68
C TYR A 287 -2.84 -11.46 -6.17
N ASP A 288 -3.08 -10.95 -4.96
CA ASP A 288 -2.00 -10.36 -4.19
C ASP A 288 -1.11 -11.51 -3.71
N VAL A 289 -0.03 -11.77 -4.46
CA VAL A 289 1.00 -12.70 -4.05
C VAL A 289 1.83 -12.03 -2.97
N GLU A 290 1.31 -12.07 -1.74
CA GLU A 290 2.14 -11.87 -0.57
C GLU A 290 2.98 -13.15 -0.43
N ASP A 291 4.27 -13.04 -0.76
CA ASP A 291 5.20 -14.17 -0.78
C ASP A 291 5.26 -14.82 0.61
N TRP A 292 4.53 -15.92 0.78
CA TRP A 292 4.42 -16.65 2.03
C TRP A 292 5.79 -17.11 2.56
N GLY A 293 6.74 -17.37 1.66
CA GLY A 293 8.11 -17.71 2.02
C GLY A 293 8.81 -16.53 2.69
N LEU A 294 8.64 -15.33 2.13
CA LEU A 294 9.21 -14.10 2.66
C LEU A 294 8.60 -13.72 4.03
N ASP A 295 7.29 -13.91 4.21
CA ASP A 295 6.62 -13.65 5.50
C ASP A 295 7.10 -14.62 6.60
N ILE A 296 7.20 -15.92 6.31
CA ILE A 296 7.73 -16.92 7.26
C ILE A 296 9.18 -16.62 7.61
N ILE A 297 10.02 -16.35 6.61
CA ILE A 297 11.43 -15.99 6.81
C ILE A 297 11.54 -14.73 7.67
N THR A 298 10.73 -13.72 7.41
CA THR A 298 10.70 -12.48 8.19
C THR A 298 10.30 -12.73 9.64
N LYS A 299 9.20 -13.47 9.88
CA LYS A 299 8.72 -13.77 11.24
C LYS A 299 9.76 -14.54 12.05
N ILE A 300 10.31 -15.62 11.49
CA ILE A 300 11.34 -16.42 12.16
C ILE A 300 12.60 -15.58 12.40
N GLY A 301 13.07 -14.86 11.38
CA GLY A 301 14.25 -14.01 11.47
C GLY A 301 14.12 -12.92 12.54
N LEU A 302 12.97 -12.23 12.59
CA LEU A 302 12.70 -11.20 13.58
C LEU A 302 12.64 -11.76 15.00
N VAL A 303 12.02 -12.93 15.22
CA VAL A 303 11.99 -13.57 16.56
C VAL A 303 13.41 -13.91 17.03
N VAL A 304 14.23 -14.50 16.15
CA VAL A 304 15.64 -14.80 16.48
C VAL A 304 16.41 -13.50 16.77
N SER A 305 16.22 -12.46 15.95
CA SER A 305 16.84 -11.15 16.17
C SER A 305 16.42 -10.52 17.49
N LEU A 306 15.15 -10.60 17.89
CA LEU A 306 14.66 -10.04 19.15
C LEU A 306 15.33 -10.69 20.37
N ILE A 307 15.49 -12.01 20.36
CA ILE A 307 16.23 -12.73 21.42
C ILE A 307 17.69 -12.24 21.48
N CYS A 308 18.35 -12.14 20.32
CA CYS A 308 19.73 -11.67 20.24
C CYS A 308 19.91 -10.22 20.68
N LEU A 309 18.98 -9.33 20.30
CA LEU A 309 18.97 -7.92 20.71
C LEU A 309 18.75 -7.80 22.22
N PHE A 310 17.83 -8.58 22.79
CA PHE A 310 17.60 -8.60 24.22
C PHE A 310 18.87 -9.00 24.99
N LEU A 311 19.53 -10.09 24.58
CA LEU A 311 20.80 -10.51 25.17
C LEU A 311 21.90 -9.44 25.01
N SER A 312 21.96 -8.77 23.86
CA SER A 312 22.92 -7.68 23.60
C SER A 312 22.68 -6.48 24.53
N ILE A 313 21.42 -6.08 24.72
CA ILE A 313 21.03 -5.00 25.62
C ILE A 313 21.46 -5.33 27.05
N LEU A 314 21.13 -6.52 27.57
CA LEU A 314 21.56 -6.96 28.91
C LEU A 314 23.09 -6.88 29.04
N THR A 315 23.81 -7.33 28.02
CA THR A 315 25.26 -7.34 28.00
C THR A 315 25.85 -5.94 28.08
N PHE A 316 25.35 -5.00 27.28
CA PHE A 316 25.81 -3.61 27.30
C PHE A 316 25.43 -2.87 28.60
N LEU A 317 24.33 -3.26 29.25
CA LEU A 317 23.92 -2.68 30.53
C LEU A 317 24.77 -3.19 31.71
N PHE A 318 25.03 -4.50 31.78
CA PHE A 318 25.71 -5.11 32.93
C PHE A 318 27.24 -5.13 32.82
N CYS A 319 27.79 -5.16 31.60
CA CYS A 319 29.23 -5.25 31.40
C CYS A 319 29.90 -3.88 31.59
N ARG A 320 30.36 -3.61 32.82
CA ARG A 320 31.09 -2.37 33.15
C ARG A 320 32.39 -2.23 32.38
N ALA A 321 33.03 -3.33 31.97
CA ALA A 321 34.33 -3.33 31.29
C ALA A 321 34.31 -2.70 29.89
N ILE A 322 33.14 -2.51 29.29
CA ILE A 322 32.98 -1.94 27.94
C ILE A 322 32.28 -0.58 27.94
N ARG A 323 31.99 0.00 29.11
CA ARG A 323 31.20 1.24 29.21
C ARG A 323 31.96 2.41 28.58
N GLY A 324 31.35 3.05 27.59
CA GLY A 324 31.90 4.18 26.85
C GLY A 324 30.95 4.65 25.77
N ILE A 325 31.27 5.77 25.09
CA ILE A 325 30.39 6.39 24.09
C ILE A 325 29.93 5.41 23.00
N ARG A 326 30.85 4.57 22.50
CA ARG A 326 30.58 3.56 21.47
C ARG A 326 29.59 2.51 21.94
N THR A 327 29.73 2.03 23.19
CA THR A 327 28.78 1.08 23.76
C THR A 327 27.44 1.74 24.06
N THR A 328 27.39 3.02 24.41
CA THR A 328 26.14 3.79 24.49
C THR A 328 25.45 3.87 23.13
N ILE A 329 26.18 4.16 22.04
CA ILE A 329 25.64 4.17 20.68
C ILE A 329 25.06 2.80 20.31
N HIS A 330 25.81 1.71 20.51
CA HIS A 330 25.32 0.36 20.21
C HIS A 330 24.11 -0.04 21.08
N LEU A 331 24.07 0.36 22.35
CA LEU A 331 22.94 0.12 23.24
C LEU A 331 21.67 0.79 22.72
N HIS A 332 21.74 2.07 22.35
CA HIS A 332 20.58 2.80 21.84
C HIS A 332 20.15 2.33 20.44
N LEU A 333 21.11 1.91 19.59
CA LEU A 333 20.81 1.22 18.34
C LEU A 333 20.03 -0.08 18.59
N CYS A 334 20.50 -0.93 19.52
CA CYS A 334 19.81 -2.17 19.87
C CYS A 334 18.41 -1.91 20.47
N LEU A 335 18.28 -0.90 21.32
CA LEU A 335 17.01 -0.52 21.93
C LEU A 335 16.01 -0.04 20.87
N ALA A 336 16.43 0.83 19.96
CA ALA A 336 15.58 1.32 18.88
C ALA A 336 15.14 0.19 17.94
N LEU A 337 16.05 -0.72 17.55
CA LEU A 337 15.73 -1.91 16.75
C LEU A 337 14.77 -2.86 17.49
N PHE A 338 15.02 -3.13 18.77
CA PHE A 338 14.19 -4.03 19.57
C PHE A 338 12.75 -3.51 19.66
N VAL A 339 12.57 -2.23 20.02
CA VAL A 339 11.24 -1.63 20.11
C VAL A 339 10.58 -1.57 18.74
N GLY A 340 11.31 -1.18 17.69
CA GLY A 340 10.80 -1.17 16.32
C GLY A 340 10.29 -2.54 15.86
N TYR A 341 11.05 -3.61 16.10
CA TYR A 341 10.67 -4.98 15.71
C TYR A 341 9.49 -5.53 16.52
N VAL A 342 9.41 -5.21 17.82
CA VAL A 342 8.23 -5.57 18.64
C VAL A 342 6.99 -4.88 18.10
N ILE A 343 7.06 -3.57 17.84
CA ILE A 343 5.93 -2.81 17.29
C ILE A 343 5.54 -3.34 15.90
N PHE A 344 6.51 -3.71 15.07
CA PHE A 344 6.26 -4.24 13.72
C PHE A 344 5.50 -5.58 13.79
N LEU A 345 5.93 -6.51 14.65
CA LEU A 345 5.24 -7.78 14.86
C LEU A 345 3.86 -7.61 15.47
N MET A 346 3.69 -6.70 16.44
CA MET A 346 2.39 -6.41 17.04
C MET A 346 1.44 -5.75 16.03
N GLY A 347 1.95 -4.84 15.20
CA GLY A 347 1.20 -4.13 14.16
C GLY A 347 0.73 -5.04 13.02
N ALA A 348 1.47 -6.10 12.72
CA ALA A 348 1.12 -7.08 11.70
C ALA A 348 -0.07 -8.00 12.08
N GLY A 349 -0.36 -8.15 13.37
CA GLY A 349 -1.30 -9.17 13.86
C GLY A 349 -2.70 -8.68 14.25
N ASN A 350 -2.93 -7.39 14.49
CA ASN A 350 -4.19 -6.96 15.09
C ASN A 350 -4.48 -5.44 14.97
N THR A 351 -5.22 -4.99 13.96
CA THR A 351 -5.68 -3.59 13.90
C THR A 351 -7.05 -3.40 13.28
N GLY A 352 -8.10 -3.78 14.03
CA GLY A 352 -9.48 -3.38 13.72
C GLY A 352 -9.79 -1.90 13.98
N ASN A 353 -8.85 -1.11 14.53
CA ASN A 353 -9.04 0.30 14.86
C ASN A 353 -8.03 1.19 14.11
N GLN A 354 -8.55 2.09 13.28
CA GLN A 354 -7.78 3.03 12.45
C GLN A 354 -6.82 3.92 13.27
N THR A 355 -7.24 4.33 14.48
CA THR A 355 -6.42 5.20 15.34
C THR A 355 -5.20 4.49 15.89
N THR A 356 -5.37 3.25 16.34
CA THR A 356 -4.26 2.39 16.80
C THR A 356 -3.25 2.15 15.67
N CYS A 357 -3.74 1.90 14.46
CA CYS A 357 -2.91 1.67 13.28
C CYS A 357 -2.07 2.91 12.92
N ALA A 358 -2.66 4.11 13.00
CA ALA A 358 -1.95 5.37 12.79
C ALA A 358 -0.85 5.61 13.84
N VAL A 359 -1.13 5.34 15.12
CA VAL A 359 -0.13 5.45 16.20
C VAL A 359 1.02 4.46 15.99
N VAL A 360 0.71 3.20 15.66
CA VAL A 360 1.71 2.17 15.34
C VAL A 360 2.59 2.62 14.17
N ALA A 361 2.00 3.10 13.08
CA ALA A 361 2.74 3.60 11.93
C ALA A 361 3.65 4.79 12.29
N GLY A 362 3.18 5.72 13.12
CA GLY A 362 3.98 6.85 13.62
C GLY A 362 5.15 6.42 14.50
N LEU A 363 4.94 5.46 15.40
CA LEU A 363 6.02 4.91 16.23
C LEU A 363 7.05 4.17 15.39
N LEU A 364 6.60 3.37 14.42
CA LEU A 364 7.51 2.68 13.51
C LEU A 364 8.34 3.66 12.68
N HIS A 365 7.71 4.72 12.15
CA HIS A 365 8.41 5.79 11.43
C HIS A 365 9.52 6.38 12.31
N PHE A 366 9.21 6.71 13.56
CA PHE A 366 10.16 7.25 14.52
C PHE A 366 11.32 6.29 14.84
N PHE A 367 11.02 5.04 15.21
CA PHE A 367 12.04 4.09 15.63
C PHE A 367 12.96 3.68 14.49
N PHE A 368 12.43 3.39 13.30
CA PHE A 368 13.28 3.05 12.17
C PHE A 368 14.15 4.21 11.70
N LEU A 369 13.61 5.44 11.67
CA LEU A 369 14.44 6.61 11.37
C LEU A 369 15.52 6.83 12.45
N SER A 370 15.19 6.58 13.72
CA SER A 370 16.17 6.61 14.82
C SER A 370 17.28 5.58 14.62
N VAL A 371 16.97 4.37 14.16
CA VAL A 371 17.98 3.35 13.82
C VAL A 371 18.96 3.89 12.80
N PHE A 372 18.51 4.55 11.73
CA PHE A 372 19.40 5.19 10.76
C PHE A 372 20.29 6.28 11.37
N CYS A 373 19.74 7.14 12.22
CA CYS A 373 20.54 8.15 12.91
C CYS A 373 21.59 7.53 13.84
N TRP A 374 21.26 6.46 14.56
CA TRP A 374 22.22 5.73 15.40
C TRP A 374 23.29 4.99 14.57
N MET A 375 22.93 4.44 13.41
CA MET A 375 23.90 3.85 12.46
C MET A 375 24.86 4.91 11.90
N LEU A 376 24.36 6.13 11.59
CA LEU A 376 25.21 7.24 11.18
C LEU A 376 26.19 7.63 12.30
N LEU A 377 25.72 7.71 13.55
CA LEU A 377 26.56 7.99 14.71
C LEU A 377 27.61 6.90 14.94
N GLU A 378 27.27 5.63 14.71
CA GLU A 378 28.22 4.52 14.73
C GLU A 378 29.33 4.72 13.68
N GLY A 379 28.96 5.11 12.44
CA GLY A 379 29.93 5.43 11.38
C GLY A 379 30.82 6.61 11.72
N MET A 380 30.24 7.69 12.24
CA MET A 380 30.97 8.89 12.65
C MET A 380 31.95 8.60 13.80
N GLU A 381 31.55 7.81 14.79
CA GLU A 381 32.43 7.40 15.89
C GLU A 381 33.60 6.54 15.39
N LEU A 382 33.34 5.62 14.46
CA LEU A 382 34.39 4.81 13.82
C LEU A 382 35.37 5.70 13.05
N TYR A 383 34.87 6.66 12.27
CA TYR A 383 35.70 7.62 11.54
C TYR A 383 36.58 8.46 12.47
N LEU A 384 36.01 9.01 13.54
CA LEU A 384 36.75 9.81 14.52
C LEU A 384 37.85 8.98 15.18
N MET A 385 37.57 7.73 15.55
CA MET A 385 38.56 6.81 16.10
C MET A 385 39.70 6.51 15.11
N VAL A 386 39.40 6.37 13.82
CA VAL A 386 40.40 6.07 12.79
C VAL A 386 41.23 7.30 12.44
N VAL A 387 40.65 8.50 12.35
CA VAL A 387 41.38 9.71 11.92
C VAL A 387 42.11 10.40 13.07
N LYS A 388 41.43 10.66 14.20
CA LYS A 388 42.04 11.30 15.37
C LYS A 388 42.76 10.25 16.22
N VAL A 389 44.03 10.01 15.91
CA VAL A 389 44.94 9.17 16.71
C VAL A 389 45.06 9.76 18.11
N PHE A 390 44.38 9.14 19.08
CA PHE A 390 44.54 9.39 20.52
C PHE A 390 44.40 10.85 21.00
N ASN A 391 43.42 11.61 20.49
CA ASN A 391 43.04 12.88 21.12
C ASN A 391 41.56 12.83 21.57
N THR A 392 41.34 13.09 22.85
CA THR A 392 40.16 12.82 23.71
C THR A 392 38.89 13.61 23.37
N HIS A 393 38.69 14.04 22.13
CA HIS A 393 37.47 14.75 21.74
C HIS A 393 36.39 13.76 21.29
N SER A 394 35.89 12.97 22.25
CA SER A 394 34.73 12.10 22.07
C SER A 394 33.46 12.94 21.84
N LEU A 395 32.52 12.43 21.04
CA LEU A 395 31.20 13.06 20.90
C LEU A 395 30.55 13.17 22.29
N ARG A 396 30.26 14.39 22.74
CA ARG A 396 29.59 14.61 24.02
C ARG A 396 28.22 13.94 24.00
N HIS A 397 27.85 13.28 25.10
CA HIS A 397 26.60 12.53 25.24
C HIS A 397 25.36 13.31 24.76
N TRP A 398 25.26 14.61 25.04
CA TRP A 398 24.13 15.41 24.57
C TRP A 398 23.98 15.43 23.04
N HIS A 399 25.08 15.54 22.28
CA HIS A 399 25.01 15.60 20.81
C HIS A 399 24.54 14.28 20.19
N ILE A 400 24.97 13.13 20.75
CA ILE A 400 24.52 11.82 20.23
C ILE A 400 23.02 11.60 20.43
N PHE A 401 22.45 12.08 21.56
CA PHE A 401 21.01 11.98 21.80
C PHE A 401 20.22 12.93 20.91
N LEU A 402 20.72 14.15 20.69
CA LEU A 402 20.10 15.12 19.80
C LEU A 402 20.03 14.60 18.35
N VAL A 403 21.11 14.00 17.85
CA VAL A 403 21.13 13.41 16.50
C VAL A 403 20.32 12.11 16.45
N GLY A 404 20.49 11.21 17.42
CA GLY A 404 19.91 9.87 17.42
C GLY A 404 18.39 9.82 17.59
N TYR A 405 17.81 10.74 18.37
CA TYR A 405 16.36 10.79 18.60
C TYR A 405 15.72 12.14 18.24
N GLY A 406 16.47 13.25 18.33
CA GLY A 406 15.94 14.58 18.02
C GLY A 406 15.61 14.76 16.53
N ILE A 407 16.52 14.38 15.62
CA ILE A 407 16.24 14.44 14.17
C ILE A 407 15.01 13.60 13.80
N PRO A 408 14.90 12.32 14.20
CA PRO A 408 13.69 11.52 13.95
C PRO A 408 12.41 12.16 14.51
N ALA A 409 12.47 12.72 15.73
CA ALA A 409 11.31 13.36 16.34
C ALA A 409 10.85 14.60 15.55
N ILE A 410 11.78 15.42 15.06
CA ILE A 410 11.47 16.60 14.24
C ILE A 410 10.82 16.16 12.92
N VAL A 411 11.40 15.17 12.23
CA VAL A 411 10.87 14.67 10.95
C VAL A 411 9.47 14.10 11.11
N VAL A 412 9.26 13.23 12.10
CA VAL A 412 7.94 12.63 12.37
C VAL A 412 6.93 13.70 12.81
N GLY A 413 7.34 14.65 13.64
CA GLY A 413 6.49 15.76 14.09
C GLY A 413 6.02 16.65 12.94
N ILE A 414 6.93 17.06 12.04
CA ILE A 414 6.57 17.82 10.84
C ILE A 414 5.65 16.99 9.93
N SER A 415 5.97 15.71 9.74
CA SER A 415 5.18 14.81 8.87
C SER A 415 3.75 14.64 9.41
N ALA A 416 3.59 14.49 10.72
CA ALA A 416 2.28 14.40 11.38
C ALA A 416 1.51 15.73 11.33
N ALA A 417 2.20 16.87 11.43
CA ALA A 417 1.57 18.19 11.33
C ALA A 417 1.09 18.51 9.91
N VAL A 418 1.82 18.05 8.88
CA VAL A 418 1.47 18.30 7.47
C VAL A 418 0.36 17.34 7.00
N ASN A 419 0.43 16.06 7.35
CA ASN A 419 -0.54 15.07 6.88
C ASN A 419 -0.69 13.90 7.87
N SER A 420 -1.53 14.08 8.88
CA SER A 420 -1.83 13.02 9.87
C SER A 420 -2.57 11.83 9.27
N GLU A 421 -3.36 12.03 8.21
CA GLU A 421 -4.12 10.98 7.50
C GLU A 421 -3.24 10.04 6.66
N GLY A 422 -1.96 10.41 6.48
CA GLY A 422 -0.95 9.59 5.82
C GLY A 422 -0.42 8.43 6.66
N TYR A 423 -0.71 8.39 7.97
CA TYR A 423 -0.30 7.32 8.88
C TYR A 423 -1.36 6.22 8.98
N GLY A 424 -0.99 5.00 8.59
CA GLY A 424 -1.82 3.80 8.71
C GLY A 424 -2.81 3.65 7.56
N ASN A 425 -3.00 2.42 7.08
CA ASN A 425 -3.97 2.06 6.05
C ASN A 425 -4.88 0.93 6.52
N LEU A 426 -6.06 0.76 5.89
CA LEU A 426 -7.03 -0.30 6.20
C LEU A 426 -6.45 -1.71 6.04
N ARG A 427 -5.38 -1.86 5.24
CA ARG A 427 -4.72 -3.15 4.99
C ARG A 427 -3.42 -3.34 5.77
N ASN A 428 -2.67 -2.26 6.06
CA ASN A 428 -1.34 -2.31 6.68
C ASN A 428 -1.08 -1.10 7.59
N CYS A 429 -0.49 -1.31 8.77
CA CYS A 429 -0.12 -0.23 9.70
C CYS A 429 1.23 0.39 9.41
N TRP A 430 1.32 0.97 8.22
CA TRP A 430 2.49 1.69 7.72
C TRP A 430 2.08 3.02 7.06
N LEU A 431 3.07 3.83 6.62
CA LEU A 431 2.84 5.07 5.88
C LEU A 431 2.16 4.78 4.53
N LYS A 432 1.13 5.57 4.18
CA LYS A 432 0.47 5.50 2.88
C LYS A 432 1.38 6.01 1.75
N MET A 433 1.19 5.47 0.56
CA MET A 433 1.85 5.93 -0.68
C MET A 433 1.20 7.19 -1.26
N ASP A 434 -0.01 7.52 -0.84
CA ASP A 434 -0.79 8.64 -1.37
C ASP A 434 -0.07 9.97 -1.18
N LYS A 435 -0.13 10.82 -2.22
CA LYS A 435 0.47 12.17 -2.25
C LYS A 435 1.99 12.20 -1.97
N GLY A 436 2.69 11.07 -2.14
CA GLY A 436 4.12 10.98 -1.90
C GLY A 436 4.51 10.99 -0.42
N PHE A 437 3.60 10.69 0.50
CA PHE A 437 3.87 10.72 1.94
C PHE A 437 5.01 9.77 2.37
N LEU A 438 5.23 8.67 1.66
CA LEU A 438 6.38 7.78 1.88
C LEU A 438 7.74 8.50 1.77
N TRP A 439 7.85 9.56 0.94
CA TRP A 439 9.08 10.34 0.82
C TRP A 439 9.48 11.06 2.11
N SER A 440 8.54 11.26 3.05
CA SER A 440 8.86 11.77 4.39
C SER A 440 9.80 10.85 5.18
N PHE A 441 9.76 9.55 4.90
CA PHE A 441 10.69 8.56 5.44
C PHE A 441 11.86 8.31 4.49
N LEU A 442 11.57 8.05 3.21
CA LEU A 442 12.57 7.62 2.24
C LEU A 442 13.63 8.70 1.96
N GLY A 443 13.23 9.98 1.91
CA GLY A 443 14.14 11.09 1.66
C GLY A 443 15.22 11.22 2.74
N PRO A 444 14.86 11.37 4.03
CA PRO A 444 15.82 11.39 5.13
C PRO A 444 16.70 10.13 5.18
N VAL A 445 16.13 8.95 4.96
CA VAL A 445 16.86 7.69 4.94
C VAL A 445 17.90 7.67 3.81
N ALA A 446 17.53 8.04 2.59
CA ALA A 446 18.45 8.11 1.46
C ALA A 446 19.61 9.06 1.73
N LEU A 447 19.34 10.24 2.31
CA LEU A 447 20.38 11.19 2.72
C LEU A 447 21.33 10.58 3.77
N ILE A 448 20.79 9.91 4.80
CA ILE A 448 21.61 9.27 5.84
C ILE A 448 22.47 8.14 5.27
N ILE A 449 21.91 7.30 4.39
CA ILE A 449 22.66 6.23 3.72
C ILE A 449 23.81 6.81 2.90
N MET A 450 23.55 7.88 2.13
CA MET A 450 24.60 8.57 1.37
C MET A 450 25.71 9.11 2.27
N LEU A 451 25.36 9.77 3.38
CA LEU A 451 26.35 10.26 4.34
C LEU A 451 27.16 9.12 4.96
N ASN A 452 26.50 8.03 5.34
CA ASN A 452 27.15 6.86 5.92
C ASN A 452 28.11 6.19 4.91
N ALA A 453 27.72 6.10 3.63
CA ALA A 453 28.57 5.59 2.56
C ALA A 453 29.84 6.45 2.38
N VAL A 454 29.73 7.78 2.44
CA VAL A 454 30.90 8.68 2.39
C VAL A 454 31.81 8.44 3.59
N VAL A 455 31.25 8.40 4.81
CA VAL A 455 32.02 8.14 6.04
C VAL A 455 32.73 6.80 5.98
N PHE A 456 32.06 5.77 5.45
CA PHE A 456 32.62 4.44 5.23
C PHE A 456 33.84 4.49 4.29
N VAL A 457 33.68 5.05 3.08
CA VAL A 457 34.74 5.12 2.06
C VAL A 457 35.95 5.87 2.62
N VAL A 458 35.75 7.00 3.29
CA VAL A 458 36.84 7.78 3.88
C VAL A 458 37.53 7.01 5.01
N THR A 459 36.77 6.33 5.86
CA THR A 459 37.32 5.52 6.96
C THR A 459 38.18 4.37 6.44
N VAL A 460 37.70 3.63 5.44
CA VAL A 460 38.46 2.55 4.79
C VAL A 460 39.71 3.09 4.13
N TRP A 461 39.62 4.22 3.40
CA TRP A 461 40.76 4.84 2.75
C TRP A 461 41.84 5.25 3.76
N LYS A 462 41.45 5.96 4.83
CA LYS A 462 42.37 6.38 5.90
C LYS A 462 42.96 5.20 6.67
N LEU A 463 42.18 4.14 6.87
CA LEU A 463 42.66 2.92 7.49
C LEU A 463 43.67 2.18 6.60
N SER A 464 43.43 2.12 5.30
CA SER A 464 44.35 1.54 4.31
C SER A 464 45.69 2.30 4.29
N GLN A 465 45.66 3.64 4.30
CA GLN A 465 46.86 4.47 4.43
C GLN A 465 47.64 4.14 5.70
N LYS A 466 46.96 4.09 6.86
CA LYS A 466 47.62 3.76 8.12
C LYS A 466 48.18 2.34 8.18
N PHE A 467 47.61 1.39 7.45
CA PHE A 467 48.17 0.05 7.37
C PHE A 467 49.37 -0.05 6.43
N ALA A 468 49.45 0.81 5.40
CA ALA A 468 50.63 0.90 4.54
C ALA A 468 51.85 1.46 5.27
N ASP A 469 51.64 2.32 6.27
CA ASP A 469 52.71 3.02 7.01
C ASP A 469 53.27 2.24 8.23
N ILE A 470 52.79 1.02 8.54
CA ILE A 470 53.13 0.31 9.79
C ILE A 470 54.22 -0.77 9.60
N ASN A 471 55.31 -0.64 10.37
CA ASN A 471 56.37 -1.64 10.57
C ASN A 471 55.84 -2.89 11.33
N PRO A 472 56.37 -4.11 11.09
CA PRO A 472 55.68 -5.38 11.37
C PRO A 472 55.71 -5.88 12.82
N ASP A 473 56.21 -5.11 13.79
CA ASP A 473 56.38 -5.57 15.17
C ASP A 473 55.35 -4.94 16.10
N MET A 474 54.17 -5.56 16.29
CA MET A 474 53.31 -5.35 17.47
C MET A 474 52.09 -6.28 17.48
N SER A 475 52.05 -7.23 18.43
CA SER A 475 50.89 -8.09 18.72
C SER A 475 49.63 -7.31 19.18
N LYS A 476 49.79 -6.09 19.71
CA LYS A 476 48.69 -5.19 20.09
C LYS A 476 47.95 -4.60 18.88
N LEU A 477 48.66 -4.34 17.77
CA LEU A 477 48.07 -3.83 16.52
C LEU A 477 47.19 -4.88 15.83
N LYS A 478 47.55 -6.17 15.89
CA LYS A 478 46.70 -7.27 15.37
C LYS A 478 45.32 -7.31 16.06
N LYS A 479 45.26 -7.07 17.38
CA LYS A 479 44.01 -7.10 18.14
C LYS A 479 43.09 -5.91 17.85
N GLN A 480 43.65 -4.71 17.68
CA GLN A 480 42.91 -3.53 17.19
C GLN A 480 42.48 -3.70 15.73
N ARG A 481 43.32 -4.32 14.88
CA ARG A 481 43.03 -4.60 13.47
C ARG A 481 41.80 -5.48 13.27
N VAL A 482 41.67 -6.58 14.02
CA VAL A 482 40.48 -7.44 13.95
C VAL A 482 39.22 -6.69 14.38
N LEU A 483 39.29 -5.91 15.46
CA LEU A 483 38.15 -5.13 15.94
C LEU A 483 37.69 -4.05 14.94
N THR A 484 38.64 -3.38 14.26
CA THR A 484 38.34 -2.37 13.24
C THR A 484 37.80 -3.00 11.96
N ILE A 485 38.35 -4.13 11.51
CA ILE A 485 37.83 -4.88 10.35
C ILE A 485 36.42 -5.39 10.62
N THR A 486 36.14 -5.90 11.82
CA THR A 486 34.79 -6.31 12.23
C THR A 486 33.80 -5.14 12.26
N ALA A 487 34.21 -3.96 12.74
CA ALA A 487 33.38 -2.76 12.74
C ALA A 487 33.09 -2.25 11.31
N ILE A 488 34.06 -2.33 10.41
CA ILE A 488 33.92 -1.99 8.99
C ILE A 488 32.98 -2.97 8.29
N ALA A 489 33.15 -4.28 8.52
CA ALA A 489 32.26 -5.30 7.96
C ALA A 489 30.81 -5.12 8.45
N GLN A 490 30.63 -4.76 9.73
CA GLN A 490 29.32 -4.43 10.26
C GLN A 490 28.73 -3.18 9.60
N LEU A 491 29.51 -2.11 9.45
CA LEU A 491 29.02 -0.89 8.82
C LEU A 491 28.63 -1.13 7.35
N CYS A 492 29.35 -2.00 6.63
CA CYS A 492 28.93 -2.48 5.32
C CYS A 492 27.57 -3.17 5.41
N ILE A 493 27.46 -4.23 6.23
CA ILE A 493 26.24 -5.04 6.33
C ILE A 493 25.04 -4.17 6.74
N LEU A 494 25.22 -3.20 7.64
CA LEU A 494 24.17 -2.30 8.10
C LEU A 494 23.82 -1.19 7.09
N GLY A 495 24.77 -0.74 6.26
CA GLY A 495 24.57 0.38 5.34
C GLY A 495 24.18 -0.04 3.92
N THR A 496 24.81 -1.08 3.36
CA THR A 496 24.57 -1.51 1.98
C THR A 496 23.31 -2.34 1.81
N THR A 497 22.82 -2.97 2.88
CA THR A 497 21.53 -3.69 2.88
C THR A 497 20.38 -2.78 2.49
N TRP A 498 20.36 -1.56 3.02
CA TRP A 498 19.31 -0.59 2.74
C TRP A 498 19.37 0.04 1.34
N VAL A 499 20.52 -0.03 0.67
CA VAL A 499 20.62 0.34 -0.76
C VAL A 499 19.73 -0.60 -1.58
N PHE A 500 19.69 -1.90 -1.27
CA PHE A 500 18.76 -2.85 -1.91
C PHE A 500 17.30 -2.53 -1.60
N GLY A 501 17.01 -1.97 -0.42
CA GLY A 501 15.66 -1.50 -0.05
C GLY A 501 15.17 -0.32 -0.89
N LEU A 502 16.05 0.56 -1.38
CA LEU A 502 15.67 1.63 -2.31
C LEU A 502 15.24 1.07 -3.68
N PHE A 503 15.80 -0.07 -4.09
CA PHE A 503 15.46 -0.75 -5.35
C PHE A 503 14.22 -1.66 -5.23
N GLN A 504 13.70 -1.90 -4.02
CA GLN A 504 12.50 -2.71 -3.79
C GLN A 504 11.23 -2.11 -4.44
N PHE A 505 11.22 -0.81 -4.72
CA PHE A 505 10.10 -0.12 -5.40
C PHE A 505 10.23 -0.14 -6.94
N SER A 506 11.28 -0.75 -7.49
CA SER A 506 11.46 -0.95 -8.93
C SER A 506 10.88 -2.32 -9.35
N ASN A 507 10.07 -2.33 -10.41
CA ASN A 507 9.16 -3.42 -10.79
C ASN A 507 9.78 -4.81 -11.11
N GLN A 508 11.07 -5.07 -10.92
CA GLN A 508 11.70 -6.32 -11.42
C GLN A 508 12.86 -6.93 -10.60
N THR A 509 12.86 -6.89 -9.27
CA THR A 509 13.91 -7.60 -8.51
C THR A 509 13.43 -8.32 -7.26
N LEU A 510 12.65 -9.39 -7.43
CA LEU A 510 12.23 -10.31 -6.35
C LEU A 510 13.43 -10.78 -5.50
N VAL A 511 14.56 -11.11 -6.14
CA VAL A 511 15.81 -11.51 -5.46
C VAL A 511 16.34 -10.42 -4.51
N MET A 512 16.25 -9.15 -4.89
CA MET A 512 16.74 -8.05 -4.05
C MET A 512 15.86 -7.87 -2.81
N SER A 513 14.54 -8.06 -2.94
CA SER A 513 13.60 -8.06 -1.81
C SER A 513 13.91 -9.21 -0.83
N TYR A 514 14.24 -10.40 -1.33
CA TYR A 514 14.67 -11.54 -0.50
C TYR A 514 15.96 -11.24 0.29
N ILE A 515 16.99 -10.74 -0.40
CA ILE A 515 18.27 -10.38 0.22
C ILE A 515 18.06 -9.27 1.26
N PHE A 516 17.31 -8.22 0.90
CA PHE A 516 16.98 -7.13 1.81
C PHE A 516 16.26 -7.64 3.06
N THR A 517 15.24 -8.47 2.89
CA THR A 517 14.40 -8.95 3.98
C THR A 517 15.14 -9.91 4.92
N ILE A 518 15.94 -10.84 4.37
CA ILE A 518 16.78 -11.74 5.17
C ILE A 518 17.81 -10.95 5.98
N LEU A 519 18.51 -10.01 5.34
CA LEU A 519 19.58 -9.27 6.00
C LEU A 519 19.05 -8.33 7.09
N ASN A 520 17.90 -7.68 6.86
CA ASN A 520 17.26 -6.84 7.87
C ASN A 520 16.67 -7.67 9.02
N SER A 521 15.96 -8.76 8.71
CA SER A 521 15.39 -9.62 9.76
C SER A 521 16.45 -10.26 10.66
N LEU A 522 17.67 -10.53 10.15
CA LEU A 522 18.80 -11.06 10.92
C LEU A 522 19.77 -9.99 11.49
N GLN A 523 19.44 -8.71 11.36
CA GLN A 523 20.31 -7.61 11.81
C GLN A 523 20.66 -7.69 13.31
N GLY A 524 19.70 -8.07 14.15
CA GLY A 524 19.89 -8.25 15.59
C GLY A 524 20.86 -9.39 15.93
N LEU A 525 20.80 -10.47 15.17
CA LEU A 525 21.75 -11.59 15.29
C LEU A 525 23.18 -11.15 14.98
N PHE A 526 23.40 -10.41 13.88
CA PHE A 526 24.74 -9.93 13.51
C PHE A 526 25.35 -9.03 14.58
N ILE A 527 24.57 -8.12 15.17
CA ILE A 527 25.03 -7.24 16.25
C ILE A 527 25.47 -8.06 17.46
N PHE A 528 24.69 -9.05 17.88
CA PHE A 528 25.03 -9.91 19.02
C PHE A 528 26.31 -10.71 18.77
N LEU A 529 26.44 -11.34 17.60
CA LEU A 529 27.62 -12.12 17.24
C LEU A 529 28.90 -11.25 17.27
N LEU A 530 28.87 -10.09 16.61
CA LEU A 530 30.06 -9.27 16.42
C LEU A 530 30.47 -8.49 17.68
N HIS A 531 29.51 -7.93 18.43
CA HIS A 531 29.81 -7.06 19.57
C HIS A 531 29.78 -7.75 20.92
N CYS A 532 29.05 -8.85 21.06
CA CYS A 532 28.95 -9.60 22.32
C CYS A 532 29.83 -10.86 22.29
N LEU A 533 29.60 -11.79 21.36
CA LEU A 533 30.29 -13.09 21.38
C LEU A 533 31.75 -13.03 20.91
N LEU A 534 32.04 -12.32 19.82
CA LEU A 534 33.38 -12.25 19.24
C LEU A 534 34.30 -11.28 20.00
N LYS A 535 33.74 -10.40 20.83
CA LYS A 535 34.52 -9.42 21.61
C LYS A 535 35.12 -10.08 22.87
N LYS A 536 36.44 -10.29 22.85
CA LYS A 536 37.18 -10.94 23.95
C LYS A 536 36.86 -10.37 25.34
N GLN A 537 36.81 -9.04 25.49
CA GLN A 537 36.49 -8.40 26.78
C GLN A 537 35.12 -8.83 27.34
N VAL A 538 34.14 -8.99 26.47
CA VAL A 538 32.78 -9.41 26.85
C VAL A 538 32.75 -10.89 27.18
N ARG A 539 33.44 -11.72 26.38
CA ARG A 539 33.58 -13.16 26.67
C ARG A 539 34.27 -13.43 28.00
N ASP A 540 35.31 -12.66 28.34
CA ASP A 540 36.00 -12.77 29.62
C ASP A 540 35.05 -12.40 30.79
N ASP A 541 34.15 -11.42 30.60
CA ASP A 541 33.10 -11.07 31.58
C ASP A 541 31.99 -12.10 31.68
N TYR A 542 31.52 -12.66 30.56
CA TYR A 542 30.60 -13.80 30.59
C TYR A 542 31.21 -14.98 31.33
N TYR A 543 32.48 -15.32 31.06
CA TYR A 543 33.17 -16.36 31.80
C TYR A 543 33.25 -16.02 33.30
N ARG A 544 33.50 -14.77 33.66
CA ARG A 544 33.46 -14.33 35.06
C ARG A 544 32.06 -14.49 35.68
N TRP A 545 30.98 -14.16 34.98
CA TRP A 545 29.62 -14.31 35.50
C TRP A 545 29.20 -15.78 35.60
N PHE A 546 29.39 -16.57 34.54
CA PHE A 546 28.97 -17.97 34.48
C PHE A 546 29.88 -18.92 35.28
N CYS A 547 31.17 -18.60 35.46
CA CYS A 547 32.10 -19.47 36.20
C CYS A 547 32.35 -19.04 37.64
N LYS A 548 32.15 -17.77 38.04
CA LYS A 548 32.21 -17.40 39.48
C LYS A 548 30.99 -17.86 40.27
N ASP A 549 29.85 -18.09 39.62
CA ASP A 549 28.68 -18.68 40.29
C ASP A 549 28.89 -20.14 40.72
N LYS A 550 29.97 -20.80 40.24
CA LYS A 550 30.38 -22.14 40.67
C LYS A 550 31.47 -22.19 41.74
N HIS A 551 32.04 -21.05 42.14
CA HIS A 551 33.03 -21.00 43.22
C HIS A 551 32.74 -19.85 44.17
N GLY A 552 31.84 -20.10 45.12
CA GLY A 552 31.84 -19.35 46.37
C GLY A 552 33.16 -19.56 47.09
N LYS A 553 33.98 -18.52 47.19
CA LYS A 553 34.72 -18.14 48.39
C LYS A 553 35.20 -16.69 48.30
N PRO A 554 35.16 -15.95 49.43
CA PRO A 554 35.35 -14.51 49.43
C PRO A 554 36.83 -14.12 49.36
N HIS A 555 37.01 -12.86 49.00
CA HIS A 555 38.20 -12.03 49.12
C HIS A 555 39.11 -12.42 50.29
N SER A 556 40.38 -12.77 50.02
CA SER A 556 41.46 -12.54 50.99
C SER A 556 42.23 -11.31 50.53
N SER A 557 42.15 -10.30 51.37
CA SER A 557 42.92 -9.06 51.41
C SER A 557 44.41 -9.24 51.15
N ASP A 558 44.98 -8.18 50.57
CA ASP A 558 46.40 -7.88 50.44
C ASP A 558 47.24 -8.41 51.61
N LYS A 559 48.26 -9.21 51.28
CA LYS A 559 49.49 -9.25 52.05
C LYS A 559 50.67 -9.28 51.08
N TYR A 560 51.28 -8.11 50.92
CA TYR A 560 52.71 -8.02 50.63
C TYR A 560 53.44 -8.86 51.69
N SER A 561 54.03 -9.98 51.27
CA SER A 561 55.05 -10.69 52.05
C SER A 561 56.27 -10.86 51.16
N ASN A 562 57.18 -9.89 51.29
CA ASN A 562 58.56 -10.05 50.87
C ASN A 562 59.23 -11.16 51.72
N PHE A 563 60.05 -11.95 51.02
CA PHE A 563 61.25 -12.62 51.46
C PHE A 563 61.16 -13.86 52.38
N SER A 564 61.55 -15.02 51.85
CA SER A 564 62.75 -15.72 52.36
C SER A 564 63.22 -16.75 51.33
N SER A 565 64.29 -16.41 50.60
CA SER A 565 65.13 -17.37 49.89
C SER A 565 66.42 -17.57 50.69
N THR A 566 66.72 -18.81 51.03
CA THR A 566 68.05 -19.29 51.47
C THR A 566 68.15 -20.68 50.84
N VAL A 567 69.19 -21.09 50.10
CA VAL A 567 70.65 -21.08 50.27
C VAL A 567 71.25 -21.32 48.85
N GLY A 568 72.41 -20.83 48.41
CA GLY A 568 73.51 -20.18 49.12
C GLY A 568 74.67 -19.73 48.21
N SER A 569 75.73 -19.30 48.92
CA SER A 569 77.14 -19.20 48.52
C SER A 569 77.57 -18.08 47.55
N ASN A 570 78.02 -16.94 48.11
CA ASN A 570 79.45 -16.61 48.19
C ASN A 570 79.68 -15.20 48.79
N THR A 571 80.38 -15.22 49.93
CA THR A 571 81.45 -14.35 50.45
C THR A 571 81.65 -12.90 49.94
N LEU A 572 81.89 -12.03 50.93
CA LEU A 572 82.72 -10.80 50.97
C LEU A 572 82.02 -9.42 51.01
N GLN A 573 81.93 -8.92 52.26
CA GLN A 573 82.33 -7.61 52.78
C GLN A 573 81.65 -6.30 52.32
N ALA A 574 81.22 -5.55 53.34
CA ALA A 574 80.74 -4.17 53.34
C ALA A 574 81.88 -3.14 53.12
N PRO A 575 81.58 -1.84 52.89
CA PRO A 575 81.31 -0.97 54.04
C PRO A 575 80.18 0.07 53.87
N SER A 576 79.67 0.48 55.04
CA SER A 576 78.78 1.58 55.35
C SER A 576 79.32 2.96 54.98
N THR A 577 78.45 3.87 54.51
CA THR A 577 78.64 5.31 54.73
C THR A 577 77.34 6.00 55.14
N LEU A 578 77.54 6.94 56.06
CA LEU A 578 76.59 7.71 56.84
C LEU A 578 75.61 8.56 56.01
N LYS A 579 74.44 8.76 56.64
CA LYS A 579 73.43 9.77 56.33
C LYS A 579 73.82 11.05 57.06
N GLU A 580 73.94 12.16 56.33
CA GLU A 580 74.09 13.50 56.91
C GLU A 580 72.73 14.23 56.89
N SER A 581 72.47 14.95 57.97
CA SER A 581 71.25 15.68 58.29
C SER A 581 71.25 17.10 57.71
N GLY A 582 70.08 17.58 57.31
CA GLY A 582 69.58 18.95 57.52
C GLY A 582 70.41 20.13 57.01
N ILE A 583 69.91 20.81 55.97
CA ILE A 583 69.13 22.06 56.00
C ILE A 583 68.64 22.32 54.57
#